data_AF-W1XYZ5-F1
#
_entry.id   AF-W1XYZ5-F1
#
_cell.length_a   1.000
_cell.length_b   1.000
_cell.length_c   1.000
_cell.angle_alpha   90.00
_cell.angle_beta   90.00
_cell.angle_gamma   90.00
#
_symmetry.space_group_name_H-M   'P 1'
#
loop_
_entity.id
_entity.type
_entity.pdbx_description
1 polymer ?
#
loop_
_entity_poly.entity_id
_entity_poly.type
_entity_poly.pdbx_seq_one_letter_code
_entity_poly.pdbx_strand_id
1 'polypeptide(L)'
;MSSPRIPAVKSQLRQLDSEACRELARQACECRSAQEIEALLTAFTPEEDVRPLLALENIFVDQDFSNKEQAIQFLCGNLGVNGRTEHPFELEE
;
A
#
# COMPACT_ATOMS: atom_id res chain seq x y z
N MET A 1 17.75 5.06 -10.23
CA MET A 1 16.32 5.32 -10.04
C MET A 1 15.82 4.35 -8.98
N SER A 2 15.36 4.84 -7.83
CA SER A 2 14.91 4.01 -6.71
C SER A 2 13.75 3.11 -7.13
N SER A 3 13.72 1.85 -6.65
CA SER A 3 12.61 0.93 -6.88
C SER A 3 11.26 1.59 -6.49
N PRO A 4 10.21 1.49 -7.32
CA PRO A 4 8.90 2.09 -7.06
C PRO A 4 8.25 1.60 -5.76
N ARG A 5 8.73 0.49 -5.19
CA ARG A 5 8.28 -0.04 -3.90
C ARG A 5 8.82 0.73 -2.68
N ILE A 6 9.91 1.49 -2.83
CA ILE A 6 10.57 2.17 -1.70
C ILE A 6 9.65 3.19 -0.99
N PRO A 7 8.91 4.06 -1.70
CA PRO A 7 7.96 4.97 -1.04
C PRO A 7 6.82 4.24 -0.32
N ALA A 8 6.24 3.20 -0.92
CA ALA A 8 5.18 2.41 -0.32
C ALA A 8 5.64 1.72 0.96
N VAL A 9 6.80 1.05 0.92
CA VAL A 9 7.41 0.40 2.08
C VAL A 9 7.75 1.41 3.17
N LYS A 10 8.27 2.60 2.81
CA LYS A 10 8.52 3.67 3.79
C LYS A 10 7.25 4.18 4.45
N SER A 11 6.15 4.27 3.71
CA SER A 11 4.85 4.67 4.25
C SER A 11 4.34 3.64 5.26
N GLN A 12 4.37 2.35 4.90
CA GLN A 12 3.99 1.24 5.79
C GLN A 12 4.85 1.20 7.06
N LEU A 13 6.18 1.31 6.93
CA LEU A 13 7.08 1.33 8.08
C LEU A 13 6.83 2.52 9.01
N ARG A 14 6.35 3.66 8.49
CA ARG A 14 6.03 4.84 9.29
C ARG A 14 4.80 4.64 10.18
N GLN A 15 3.92 3.70 9.81
CA GLN A 15 2.75 3.32 10.60
C GLN A 15 3.11 2.37 11.76
N LEU A 16 4.28 1.74 11.71
CA LEU A 16 4.75 0.82 12.75
C LEU A 16 5.52 1.57 13.83
N ASP A 17 5.05 1.47 15.07
CA ASP A 17 5.78 1.97 16.23
C ASP A 17 6.93 1.03 16.62
N SER A 18 8.13 1.57 16.80
CA SER A 18 9.31 0.75 17.08
C SER A 18 9.28 0.11 18.47
N GLU A 19 8.67 0.73 19.46
CA GLU A 19 8.59 0.18 20.81
C GLU A 19 7.56 -0.96 20.84
N ALA A 20 6.41 -0.74 20.22
CA ALA A 20 5.37 -1.74 20.02
C ALA A 20 5.89 -2.98 19.27
N CYS A 21 6.68 -2.80 18.20
CA CYS A 21 7.30 -3.90 17.46
C CYS A 21 8.30 -4.71 18.31
N ARG A 22 9.06 -4.05 19.20
CA ARG A 22 9.99 -4.75 20.11
C ARG A 22 9.25 -5.56 21.15
N GLU A 23 8.16 -5.01 21.68
CA GLU A 23 7.32 -5.71 22.65
C GLU A 23 6.62 -6.91 22.00
N LEU A 24 6.11 -6.76 20.77
CA LEU A 24 5.56 -7.87 19.99
C LEU A 24 6.59 -9.00 19.81
N ALA A 25 7.83 -8.66 19.45
CA ALA A 25 8.90 -9.64 19.30
C ALA A 25 9.20 -10.37 20.62
N ARG A 26 9.18 -9.66 21.75
CA ARG A 26 9.35 -10.27 23.08
C ARG A 26 8.20 -11.22 23.43
N GLN A 27 6.96 -10.85 23.12
CA GLN A 27 5.78 -11.69 23.33
C GLN A 27 5.81 -12.95 22.45
N ALA A 28 6.24 -12.82 21.19
CA ALA A 28 6.39 -13.95 20.28
C ALA A 28 7.41 -14.99 20.78
N CYS A 29 8.46 -14.57 21.50
CA CYS A 29 9.42 -15.48 22.12
C CYS A 29 8.83 -16.33 23.26
N GLU A 30 7.74 -15.87 23.90
CA GLU A 30 7.07 -16.59 24.99
C GLU A 30 5.94 -17.50 24.48
N CYS A 31 5.58 -17.41 23.19
CA CYS A 31 4.56 -18.26 22.58
C CYS A 31 5.01 -19.74 22.53
N ARG A 32 4.07 -20.64 22.80
CA ARG A 32 4.31 -22.09 22.90
C ARG A 32 4.02 -22.84 21.61
N SER A 33 3.44 -22.16 20.62
CA SER A 33 3.05 -22.76 19.34
C SER A 33 3.07 -21.73 18.22
N ALA A 34 3.13 -22.21 16.98
CA ALA A 34 3.02 -21.36 15.79
C ALA A 34 1.66 -20.64 15.73
N GLN A 35 0.59 -21.30 16.19
CA GLN A 35 -0.76 -20.73 16.22
C GLN A 35 -0.85 -19.51 17.15
N GLU A 36 -0.16 -19.53 18.30
CA GLU A 36 -0.10 -18.38 19.21
C GLU A 36 0.64 -17.20 18.55
N ILE A 37 1.71 -17.48 17.79
CA ILE A 37 2.44 -16.45 17.05
C ILE A 37 1.56 -15.86 15.94
N GLU A 38 0.84 -16.68 15.17
CA GLU A 38 -0.07 -16.20 14.12
C GLU A 38 -1.19 -15.34 14.67
N ALA A 39 -1.78 -15.73 15.82
CA ALA A 39 -2.79 -14.93 16.50
C ALA A 39 -2.24 -13.59 16.99
N LEU A 40 -1.04 -13.60 17.57
CA LEU A 40 -0.34 -12.39 18.02
C LEU A 40 -0.06 -11.43 16.86
N LEU A 41 0.47 -11.95 15.75
CA LEU A 41 0.74 -11.17 14.55
C LEU A 41 -0.55 -10.61 13.94
N THR A 42 -1.61 -11.41 13.88
CA THR A 42 -2.92 -10.99 13.35
C THR A 42 -3.50 -9.84 14.18
N ALA A 43 -3.42 -9.92 15.51
CA ALA A 43 -3.90 -8.86 16.41
C ALA A 43 -3.07 -7.56 16.31
N PHE A 44 -1.79 -7.66 15.95
CA PHE A 44 -0.90 -6.53 15.77
C PHE A 44 -0.96 -5.92 14.37
N THR A 45 -1.44 -6.67 13.38
CA THR A 45 -1.47 -6.21 11.99
C THR A 45 -2.43 -5.03 11.91
N PRO A 46 -1.97 -3.83 11.50
CA PRO A 46 -2.87 -2.68 11.32
C PRO A 46 -4.01 -3.07 10.39
N GLU A 47 -5.23 -2.60 10.65
CA GLU A 47 -6.31 -2.75 9.67
C GLU A 47 -5.83 -2.17 8.34
N GLU A 48 -5.93 -2.98 7.28
CA GLU A 48 -5.61 -2.49 5.94
C GLU A 48 -6.46 -1.26 5.68
N ASP A 49 -5.80 -0.16 5.31
CA ASP A 49 -6.46 1.06 4.92
C ASP A 49 -7.50 0.71 3.85
N VAL A 50 -8.77 0.97 4.13
CA VAL A 50 -9.87 0.53 3.28
C VAL A 50 -9.67 1.23 1.94
N ARG A 51 -9.27 0.46 0.93
CA ARG A 51 -9.12 0.93 -0.44
C ARG A 51 -10.46 0.68 -1.16
N PRO A 52 -11.39 1.65 -1.19
CA PRO A 52 -12.68 1.44 -1.83
C PRO A 52 -12.49 1.20 -3.32
N LEU A 53 -13.37 0.40 -3.91
CA LEU A 53 -13.34 0.08 -5.35
C LEU A 53 -13.44 1.36 -6.20
N LEU A 54 -14.23 2.33 -5.72
CA LEU A 54 -14.30 3.68 -6.27
C LEU A 54 -13.69 4.65 -5.27
N ALA A 55 -12.62 5.32 -5.66
CA ALA A 55 -11.92 6.28 -4.82
C ALA A 55 -11.89 7.63 -5.52
N LEU A 56 -12.26 8.68 -4.79
CA LEU A 56 -12.43 10.03 -5.35
C LEU A 56 -11.12 10.55 -5.95
N GLU A 57 -9.98 10.18 -5.37
CA GLU A 57 -8.66 10.53 -5.88
C GLU A 57 -8.33 9.90 -7.26
N ASN A 58 -9.15 8.99 -7.76
CA ASN A 58 -9.04 8.39 -9.11
C ASN A 58 -10.19 8.79 -10.06
N ILE A 59 -11.08 9.70 -9.65
CA ILE A 59 -12.19 10.18 -10.48
C ILE A 59 -11.87 11.60 -10.93
N PHE A 60 -11.66 11.76 -12.23
CA PHE A 60 -11.33 13.05 -12.83
C PHE A 60 -12.41 13.47 -13.82
N VAL A 61 -12.91 14.69 -13.65
CA VAL A 61 -13.90 15.32 -14.52
C VAL A 61 -13.29 16.62 -15.06
N ASP A 62 -13.66 17.00 -16.27
CA ASP A 62 -13.21 18.23 -16.93
C ASP A 62 -11.68 18.38 -17.04
N GLN A 63 -10.98 17.27 -17.30
CA GLN A 63 -9.55 17.30 -17.61
C GLN A 63 -9.32 17.44 -19.12
N ASP A 64 -8.50 18.43 -19.49
CA ASP A 64 -8.10 18.64 -20.88
C ASP A 64 -6.91 17.75 -21.23
N PHE A 65 -7.19 16.67 -21.97
CA PHE A 65 -6.16 15.82 -22.57
C PHE A 65 -6.08 16.08 -24.07
N SER A 66 -4.86 16.21 -24.58
CA SER A 66 -4.59 16.48 -26.00
C SER A 66 -4.85 15.25 -26.89
N ASN A 67 -4.75 14.05 -26.32
CA ASN A 67 -5.01 12.78 -27.00
C ASN A 67 -5.34 11.66 -25.98
N LYS A 68 -5.70 10.49 -26.50
CA LYS A 68 -6.06 9.30 -25.71
C LYS A 68 -4.87 8.82 -24.87
N GLU A 69 -3.68 8.83 -25.45
CA GLU A 69 -2.45 8.32 -24.83
C GLU A 69 -2.10 9.10 -23.57
N GLN A 70 -2.24 10.43 -23.62
CA GLN A 70 -2.03 11.30 -22.47
C GLN A 70 -3.04 11.03 -21.35
N ALA A 71 -4.30 10.78 -21.70
CA ALA A 71 -5.33 10.43 -20.72
C ALA A 71 -5.01 9.09 -20.03
N ILE A 72 -4.59 8.08 -20.81
CA ILE A 72 -4.21 6.75 -20.29
C ILE A 72 -3.01 6.86 -19.36
N GLN A 73 -1.94 7.53 -19.81
CA GLN A 73 -0.73 7.70 -19.02
C GLN A 73 -1.01 8.43 -17.70
N PHE A 74 -1.85 9.48 -17.75
CA PHE A 74 -2.26 10.20 -16.55
C PHE A 74 -3.01 9.30 -15.55
N LEU A 75 -4.01 8.55 -16.03
CA LEU A 75 -4.82 7.68 -15.17
C LEU A 75 -4.00 6.52 -14.61
N CYS A 76 -3.16 5.86 -15.42
CA CYS A 76 -2.29 4.77 -14.98
C CYS A 76 -1.23 5.26 -13.99
N GLY A 77 -0.65 6.43 -14.24
CA GLY A 77 0.25 7.10 -13.30
C GLY A 77 -0.42 7.40 -11.97
N ASN A 78 -1.67 7.89 -11.98
CA ASN A 78 -2.42 8.17 -10.76
C ASN A 78 -2.73 6.90 -9.95
N LEU A 79 -3.05 5.80 -10.61
CA LEU A 79 -3.20 4.50 -9.94
C LEU A 79 -1.90 4.06 -9.25
N GLY A 80 -0.76 4.26 -9.90
CA GLY A 80 0.56 3.95 -9.32
C GLY A 80 0.89 4.82 -8.10
N VAL A 81 0.67 6.13 -8.20
CA VAL A 81 0.92 7.09 -7.10
C VAL A 81 0.05 6.77 -5.87
N ASN A 82 -1.20 6.38 -6.09
CA ASN A 82 -2.15 6.05 -5.02
C ASN A 82 -2.01 4.59 -4.53
N GLY A 83 -0.99 3.83 -4.98
CA GLY A 83 -0.77 2.44 -4.56
C GLY A 83 -1.93 1.51 -4.93
N ARG A 84 -2.65 1.82 -6.02
CA ARG A 84 -3.78 1.03 -6.54
C ARG A 84 -3.33 -0.03 -7.54
N THR A 85 -2.12 0.09 -8.09
CA THR A 85 -1.48 -0.91 -8.94
C THR A 85 0.02 -0.97 -8.64
N GLU A 86 0.60 -2.18 -8.65
CA GLU A 86 2.06 -2.35 -8.57
C GLU A 86 2.75 -2.17 -9.94
N HIS A 87 1.97 -2.22 -11.03
CA HIS A 87 2.44 -2.27 -12.41
C HIS A 87 1.74 -1.22 -13.29
N PRO A 88 1.90 0.09 -13.02
CA PRO A 88 1.18 1.13 -13.74
C PRO A 88 1.52 1.18 -15.23
N PHE A 89 2.76 0.89 -15.62
CA PHE A 89 3.20 0.94 -17.02
C PHE A 89 2.64 -0.19 -17.90
N GLU A 90 2.32 -1.34 -17.32
CA GLU A 90 1.70 -2.47 -18.04
C GLU A 90 0.24 -2.16 -18.41
N LEU A 91 -0.36 -1.14 -17.79
CA LEU A 91 -1.73 -0.70 -18.09
C LEU A 91 -1.78 0.31 -19.24
N GLU A 92 -0.63 0.79 -19.72
CA GLU A 92 -0.53 1.79 -20.79
C GLU A 92 -0.51 1.17 -22.21
N GLU A 93 -0.47 -0.17 -22.32
CA GLU A 93 -0.53 -0.95 -23.58
C GLU A 93 -1.95 -1.23 -24.06
#